data_AF-A0A7J3T8Y8-F1
#
_entry.id   AF-A0A7J3T8Y8-F1
#
_cell.length_a   1.000
_cell.length_b   1.000
_cell.length_c   1.000
_cell.angle_alpha   90.00
_cell.angle_beta   90.00
_cell.angle_gamma   90.00
#
_symmetry.space_group_name_H-M   'P 1'
#
loop_
_entity.id
_entity.type
_entity.pdbx_description
1 polymer ?
#
loop_
_entity_poly.entity_id
_entity_poly.type
_entity_poly.pdbx_seq_one_letter_code
_entity_poly.pdbx_strand_id
1 'polypeptide(L)'
;KCFEKKKAKGKTDFFVGAVLTPGRKGEKMVYRKKLESGAQFFVTQLVYDSEIIKKFLEEIAPEVPVLVGTAPITSFRRIKFLKKLGIAGLSDKIIKELKNARNMNERCIEICSEMYTELKDFATSMGITIGAHIMSINNPEEAGKIIEKIEK
;
A
#
# COMPACT_ATOMS: atom_id res chain seq x y z
N LYS A 1 26.22 -19.17 -11.19
CA LYS A 1 27.11 -18.07 -10.75
C LYS A 1 26.72 -17.70 -9.32
N CYS A 2 27.53 -18.08 -8.32
CA CYS A 2 27.36 -17.59 -6.95
C CYS A 2 27.70 -16.09 -6.94
N PHE A 3 26.76 -15.27 -6.46
CA PHE A 3 27.07 -13.87 -6.16
C PHE A 3 27.96 -13.85 -4.92
N GLU A 4 29.24 -13.50 -5.10
CA GLU A 4 30.09 -13.10 -3.98
C GLU A 4 29.42 -11.94 -3.24
N LYS A 5 29.09 -12.14 -1.96
CA LYS A 5 28.57 -11.09 -1.09
C LYS A 5 29.68 -10.07 -0.85
N LYS A 6 29.79 -9.05 -1.70
CA LYS A 6 30.58 -7.86 -1.40
C LYS A 6 29.92 -7.15 -0.21
N LYS A 7 30.48 -7.33 0.99
CA LYS A 7 30.10 -6.57 2.18
C LYS A 7 30.50 -5.11 1.95
N ALA A 8 29.53 -4.20 1.99
CA ALA A 8 29.83 -2.77 2.09
C ALA A 8 30.69 -2.52 3.34
N LYS A 9 31.85 -1.88 3.18
CA LYS A 9 32.73 -1.51 4.29
C LYS A 9 32.30 -0.14 4.82
N GLY A 10 31.50 -0.15 5.88
CA GLY A 10 31.05 1.03 6.63
C GLY A 10 30.04 0.63 7.70
N LYS A 11 29.99 1.35 8.84
CA LYS A 11 28.80 1.32 9.71
C LYS A 11 27.75 2.18 9.04
N THR A 12 26.53 1.65 8.92
CA THR A 12 25.40 2.35 8.31
C THR A 12 24.26 2.41 9.31
N ASP A 13 23.82 3.61 9.65
CA ASP A 13 22.65 3.84 10.50
C ASP A 13 21.37 3.84 9.63
N PHE A 14 21.11 2.72 8.94
CA PHE A 14 19.95 2.61 8.07
C PHE A 14 18.64 2.69 8.87
N PHE A 15 17.67 3.47 8.36
CA PHE A 15 16.28 3.39 8.79
C PHE A 15 15.59 2.27 8.00
N VAL A 16 15.53 1.06 8.58
CA VAL A 16 15.18 -0.16 7.84
C VAL A 16 13.67 -0.37 7.81
N GLY A 17 13.09 -0.37 6.61
CA GLY A 17 11.68 -0.73 6.37
C GLY A 17 11.52 -2.15 5.83
N ALA A 18 10.31 -2.71 5.95
CA ALA A 18 9.98 -4.00 5.37
C ALA A 18 8.60 -4.04 4.71
N VAL A 19 8.42 -4.97 3.76
CA VAL A 19 7.16 -5.10 3.00
C VAL A 19 6.14 -5.95 3.76
N LEU A 20 4.86 -5.58 3.71
CA LEU A 20 3.71 -6.41 4.10
C LEU A 20 2.76 -6.62 2.93
N THR A 21 2.02 -7.72 2.93
CA THR A 21 0.96 -8.04 1.95
C THR A 21 -0.37 -8.29 2.67
N PRO A 22 -1.14 -7.23 2.98
CA PRO A 22 -2.44 -7.36 3.63
C PRO A 22 -3.36 -8.32 2.88
N GLY A 23 -4.13 -9.13 3.62
CA GLY A 23 -5.01 -10.17 3.06
C GLY A 23 -4.31 -11.50 2.71
N ARG A 24 -2.98 -11.59 2.80
CA ARG A 24 -2.25 -12.86 2.64
C ARG A 24 -2.31 -13.69 3.93
N LYS A 25 -2.60 -14.99 3.81
CA LYS A 25 -2.61 -15.92 4.96
C LYS A 25 -1.25 -15.93 5.66
N GLY A 26 -1.26 -15.75 6.98
CA GLY A 26 -0.06 -15.77 7.82
C GLY A 26 0.73 -14.45 7.83
N GLU A 27 0.22 -13.37 7.22
CA GLU A 27 0.94 -12.10 7.16
C GLU A 27 1.23 -11.50 8.55
N LYS A 28 0.35 -11.71 9.54
CA LYS A 28 0.59 -11.34 10.94
C LYS A 28 1.88 -11.95 11.52
N MET A 29 2.15 -13.23 11.23
CA MET A 29 3.38 -13.89 11.69
C MET A 29 4.61 -13.34 10.97
N VAL A 30 4.46 -13.00 9.68
CA VAL A 30 5.53 -12.37 8.89
C VAL A 30 5.85 -10.97 9.44
N TYR A 31 4.83 -10.19 9.78
CA TYR A 31 4.98 -8.90 10.45
C TYR A 31 5.77 -9.05 11.76
N ARG A 32 5.34 -9.95 12.66
CA ARG A 32 5.99 -10.16 13.96
C ARG A 32 7.46 -10.52 13.83
N LYS A 33 7.80 -11.49 12.97
CA LYS A 33 9.19 -11.90 12.72
C LYS A 33 10.07 -10.75 12.18
N LYS A 34 9.52 -9.89 11.31
CA LYS A 34 10.24 -8.75 10.74
C LYS A 34 10.42 -7.63 11.77
N LEU A 35 9.40 -7.38 12.59
CA LEU A 35 9.47 -6.42 13.70
C LEU A 35 10.54 -6.84 14.71
N GLU A 36 10.52 -8.10 15.16
CA GLU A 36 11.52 -8.67 16.08
C GLU A 36 12.95 -8.64 15.51
N SER A 37 13.08 -8.61 14.18
CA SER A 37 14.38 -8.46 13.50
C SER A 37 14.86 -7.01 13.40
N GLY A 38 14.08 -6.04 13.90
CA GLY A 38 14.43 -4.62 13.93
C GLY A 38 13.86 -3.77 12.78
N ALA A 39 12.81 -4.21 12.08
CA ALA A 39 12.13 -3.33 11.12
C ALA A 39 11.51 -2.11 11.82
N GLN A 40 11.79 -0.91 11.32
CA GLN A 40 11.43 0.37 11.94
C GLN A 40 10.18 1.00 11.32
N PHE A 41 9.75 0.51 10.15
CA PHE A 41 8.47 0.82 9.53
C PHE A 41 8.11 -0.27 8.53
N PHE A 42 6.85 -0.29 8.10
CA PHE A 42 6.40 -1.19 7.05
C PHE A 42 5.79 -0.44 5.89
N VAL A 43 5.91 -1.01 4.69
CA VAL A 43 5.21 -0.57 3.48
C VAL A 43 4.33 -1.72 3.01
N THR A 44 3.06 -1.46 2.72
CA THR A 44 2.21 -2.52 2.16
C THR A 44 2.44 -2.65 0.65
N GLN A 45 2.24 -3.86 0.13
CA GLN A 45 1.95 -4.06 -1.28
C GLN A 45 0.66 -3.30 -1.65
N LEU A 46 0.47 -3.16 -2.96
CA LEU A 46 -0.68 -2.48 -3.55
C LEU A 46 -2.00 -3.05 -3.00
N VAL A 47 -2.91 -2.17 -2.62
CA VAL A 47 -4.25 -2.49 -2.12
C VAL A 47 -5.27 -1.47 -2.62
N TYR A 48 -6.50 -1.90 -2.87
CA TYR A 48 -7.60 -1.03 -3.31
C TYR A 48 -8.85 -1.14 -2.42
N ASP A 49 -8.74 -1.71 -1.24
CA ASP A 49 -9.87 -1.92 -0.32
C ASP A 49 -9.44 -1.57 1.11
N SER A 50 -10.06 -0.52 1.67
CA SER A 50 -9.78 -0.04 3.02
C SER A 50 -10.11 -1.09 4.08
N GLU A 51 -11.14 -1.91 3.88
CA GLU A 51 -11.57 -2.91 4.88
C GLU A 51 -10.55 -4.02 5.05
N ILE A 52 -9.85 -4.40 3.97
CA ILE A 52 -8.73 -5.37 4.05
C ILE A 52 -7.61 -4.80 4.93
N ILE A 53 -7.33 -3.49 4.81
CA ILE A 53 -6.28 -2.83 5.58
C ILE A 53 -6.70 -2.62 7.03
N LYS A 54 -7.92 -2.14 7.29
CA LYS A 54 -8.45 -1.95 8.65
C LYS A 54 -8.36 -3.25 9.44
N LYS A 55 -8.89 -4.35 8.90
CA LYS A 55 -8.80 -5.68 9.52
C LYS A 55 -7.36 -6.12 9.78
N PHE A 56 -6.47 -5.89 8.80
CA PHE A 56 -5.07 -6.24 8.97
C PHE A 56 -4.37 -5.41 10.06
N LEU A 57 -4.68 -4.11 10.16
CA LEU A 57 -4.15 -3.23 11.21
C LEU A 57 -4.65 -3.65 12.60
N GLU A 58 -5.92 -4.04 12.72
CA GLU A 58 -6.47 -4.63 13.97
C GLU A 58 -5.76 -5.92 14.34
N GLU A 59 -5.56 -6.82 13.37
CA GLU A 59 -4.91 -8.10 13.61
C GLU A 59 -3.48 -7.96 14.12
N ILE A 60 -2.72 -7.02 13.57
CA ILE A 60 -1.30 -6.84 13.90
C ILE A 60 -1.07 -5.90 15.07
N ALA A 61 -1.97 -4.93 15.31
CA ALA A 61 -1.82 -3.81 16.26
C ALA A 61 -0.41 -3.19 16.16
N PRO A 62 -0.13 -2.41 15.10
CA PRO A 62 1.23 -2.07 14.73
C PRO A 62 1.94 -1.22 15.80
N GLU A 63 3.19 -1.58 16.08
CA GLU A 63 4.06 -0.89 17.05
C GLU A 63 4.95 0.16 16.37
N VAL A 64 5.07 0.07 15.04
CA VAL A 64 5.81 1.00 14.19
C VAL A 64 4.95 1.43 13.01
N PRO A 65 5.23 2.57 12.35
CA PRO A 65 4.38 3.07 11.28
C PRO A 65 4.19 2.08 10.12
N VAL A 66 2.97 2.04 9.57
CA VAL A 66 2.64 1.29 8.35
C VAL A 66 2.24 2.25 7.25
N LEU A 67 3.01 2.29 6.17
CA LEU A 67 2.72 3.08 4.97
C LEU A 67 1.90 2.25 3.99
N VAL A 68 0.67 2.67 3.73
CA VAL A 68 -0.29 1.93 2.91
C VAL A 68 -0.09 2.25 1.42
N GLY A 69 0.09 1.18 0.64
CA GLY A 69 0.46 1.21 -0.78
C GLY A 69 -0.72 1.37 -1.74
N THR A 70 -0.79 2.47 -2.49
CA THR A 70 -1.72 2.67 -3.62
C THR A 70 -0.98 2.97 -4.92
N ALA A 71 -1.69 2.91 -6.05
CA ALA A 71 -1.18 3.32 -7.35
C ALA A 71 -2.32 3.72 -8.29
N PRO A 72 -2.10 4.67 -9.21
CA PRO A 72 -3.09 5.01 -10.21
C PRO A 72 -3.26 3.89 -11.25
N ILE A 73 -4.52 3.63 -11.60
CA ILE A 73 -4.93 2.73 -12.67
C ILE A 73 -5.43 3.58 -13.84
N THR A 74 -4.62 3.65 -14.90
CA THR A 74 -4.89 4.53 -16.05
C THR A 74 -5.30 3.81 -17.32
N SER A 75 -5.49 2.48 -17.27
CA SER A 75 -5.90 1.71 -18.44
C SER A 75 -6.53 0.35 -18.09
N PHE A 76 -7.39 -0.14 -18.99
CA PHE A 76 -7.93 -1.50 -18.92
C PHE A 76 -6.85 -2.58 -18.97
N ARG A 77 -5.74 -2.33 -19.70
CA ARG A 77 -4.59 -3.25 -19.74
C ARG A 77 -3.99 -3.41 -18.35
N ARG A 78 -3.83 -2.30 -17.61
CA ARG A 78 -3.36 -2.32 -16.23
C ARG A 78 -4.34 -3.04 -15.31
N ILE A 79 -5.65 -2.80 -15.42
CA ILE A 79 -6.66 -3.53 -14.65
C ILE A 79 -6.48 -5.05 -14.83
N LYS A 80 -6.39 -5.52 -16.09
CA LYS A 80 -6.20 -6.95 -16.38
C LYS A 80 -4.91 -7.50 -15.77
N PHE A 81 -3.82 -6.73 -15.83
CA PHE A 81 -2.54 -7.12 -15.24
C PHE A 81 -2.61 -7.22 -13.71
N LEU A 82 -3.15 -6.21 -13.03
CA LEU A 82 -3.30 -6.20 -11.58
C LEU A 82 -4.26 -7.30 -11.10
N LYS A 83 -5.35 -7.55 -11.84
CA LYS A 83 -6.26 -8.67 -11.55
C LYS A 83 -5.54 -10.02 -11.67
N LYS A 84 -4.69 -10.20 -12.68
CA LYS A 84 -3.87 -11.43 -12.85
C LYS A 84 -2.86 -11.60 -11.72
N LEU A 85 -2.30 -10.51 -11.19
CA LEU A 85 -1.40 -10.54 -10.04
C LEU A 85 -2.10 -10.82 -8.71
N GLY A 86 -3.44 -10.81 -8.66
CA GLY A 86 -4.19 -11.06 -7.44
C GLY A 86 -4.02 -9.95 -6.41
N ILE A 87 -3.92 -8.69 -6.86
CA ILE A 87 -3.82 -7.53 -5.97
C ILE A 87 -5.03 -7.49 -5.02
N ALA A 88 -4.74 -7.38 -3.72
CA ALA A 88 -5.76 -7.35 -2.69
C ALA A 88 -6.73 -6.17 -2.90
N GLY A 89 -8.02 -6.43 -2.78
CA GLY A 89 -9.04 -5.39 -2.83
C GLY A 89 -9.43 -4.92 -4.23
N LEU A 90 -8.76 -5.35 -5.31
CA LEU A 90 -9.18 -5.03 -6.68
C LEU A 90 -10.40 -5.88 -7.10
N SER A 91 -11.54 -5.59 -6.49
CA SER A 91 -12.80 -6.32 -6.67
C SER A 91 -13.45 -6.01 -8.02
N ASP A 92 -14.38 -6.87 -8.45
CA ASP A 92 -15.16 -6.61 -9.67
C ASP A 92 -16.03 -5.35 -9.57
N LYS A 93 -16.39 -4.92 -8.35
CA LYS A 93 -17.07 -3.65 -8.09
C LYS A 93 -16.18 -2.46 -8.49
N ILE A 94 -14.96 -2.39 -7.93
CA ILE A 94 -14.00 -1.33 -8.25
C ILE A 94 -13.66 -1.33 -9.73
N ILE A 95 -13.45 -2.53 -10.31
CA ILE A 95 -13.19 -2.65 -11.74
C ILE A 95 -14.36 -2.07 -12.53
N LYS A 96 -15.61 -2.45 -12.24
CA LYS A 96 -16.80 -1.96 -12.95
C LYS A 96 -16.92 -0.45 -12.83
N GLU A 97 -16.66 0.10 -11.65
CA GLU A 97 -16.66 1.54 -11.39
C GLU A 97 -15.63 2.28 -12.25
N LEU A 98 -14.39 1.82 -12.27
CA LEU A 98 -13.33 2.38 -13.12
C LEU A 98 -13.65 2.29 -14.62
N LYS A 99 -14.24 1.17 -15.06
CA LYS A 99 -14.59 0.96 -16.47
C LYS A 99 -15.75 1.85 -16.95
N ASN A 100 -16.68 2.18 -16.05
CA ASN A 100 -17.86 2.97 -16.35
C ASN A 100 -17.68 4.47 -16.08
N ALA A 101 -16.57 4.87 -15.46
CA ALA A 101 -16.26 6.26 -15.21
C ALA A 101 -16.05 7.03 -16.52
N ARG A 102 -16.52 8.28 -16.56
CA ARG A 102 -16.25 9.21 -17.68
C ARG A 102 -14.75 9.42 -17.86
N ASN A 103 -14.03 9.54 -16.75
CA ASN A 103 -12.57 9.59 -16.71
C ASN A 103 -12.06 8.56 -15.67
N MET A 104 -11.44 7.48 -16.17
CA MET A 104 -10.90 6.41 -15.34
C MET A 104 -9.80 6.89 -14.39
N ASN A 105 -8.93 7.78 -14.86
CA ASN A 105 -7.79 8.26 -14.07
C ASN A 105 -8.29 9.08 -12.88
N GLU A 106 -9.21 10.02 -13.13
CA GLU A 106 -9.85 10.83 -12.08
C GLU A 106 -10.56 9.95 -11.06
N ARG A 107 -11.39 9.00 -11.50
CA ARG A 107 -12.09 8.11 -10.56
C ARG A 107 -11.12 7.25 -9.75
N CYS A 108 -10.02 6.78 -10.36
CA CYS A 108 -9.01 6.03 -9.61
C CYS A 108 -8.32 6.88 -8.55
N ILE A 109 -8.00 8.14 -8.88
CA ILE A 109 -7.41 9.10 -7.92
C ILE A 109 -8.37 9.33 -6.75
N GLU A 110 -9.67 9.49 -7.04
CA GLU A 110 -10.70 9.63 -6.02
C GLU A 110 -10.78 8.40 -5.10
N ILE A 111 -10.89 7.19 -5.67
CA ILE A 111 -10.91 5.93 -4.89
C ILE A 111 -9.69 5.82 -3.98
N CYS A 112 -8.49 6.11 -4.49
CA CYS A 112 -7.27 6.04 -3.67
C CYS A 112 -7.30 7.07 -2.53
N SER A 113 -7.77 8.29 -2.80
CA SER A 113 -7.82 9.37 -1.82
C SER A 113 -8.88 9.12 -0.75
N GLU A 114 -10.08 8.69 -1.15
CA GLU A 114 -11.18 8.26 -0.27
C GLU A 114 -10.68 7.16 0.69
N MET A 115 -9.96 6.17 0.15
CA MET A 115 -9.36 5.09 0.95
C MET A 115 -8.37 5.64 2.00
N TYR A 116 -7.52 6.60 1.65
CA TYR A 116 -6.60 7.20 2.62
C TYR A 116 -7.31 8.01 3.70
N THR A 117 -8.36 8.76 3.35
CA THR A 117 -9.19 9.48 4.33
C THR A 117 -9.81 8.52 5.33
N GLU A 118 -10.46 7.45 4.85
CA GLU A 118 -11.04 6.44 5.74
C GLU A 118 -10.01 5.76 6.65
N LEU A 119 -8.83 5.45 6.10
CA LEU A 119 -7.76 4.81 6.86
C LEU A 119 -7.16 5.76 7.90
N LYS A 120 -7.07 7.05 7.62
CA LYS A 120 -6.59 8.07 8.56
C LYS A 120 -7.54 8.19 9.76
N ASP A 121 -8.85 8.27 9.50
CA ASP A 121 -9.86 8.35 10.56
C ASP A 121 -9.85 7.10 11.44
N PHE A 122 -9.78 5.93 10.78
CA PHE A 122 -9.68 4.65 11.47
C PHE A 122 -8.41 4.56 12.33
N ALA A 123 -7.24 4.86 11.77
CA ALA A 123 -5.97 4.84 12.51
C ALA A 123 -5.99 5.79 13.71
N THR A 124 -6.60 6.97 13.56
CA THR A 124 -6.80 7.93 14.64
C THR A 124 -7.66 7.33 15.76
N SER A 125 -8.78 6.69 15.42
CA SER A 125 -9.65 6.04 16.41
C SER A 125 -8.98 4.88 17.17
N MET A 126 -8.01 4.22 16.55
CA MET A 126 -7.23 3.13 17.16
C MET A 126 -5.99 3.62 17.91
N GLY A 127 -5.61 4.88 17.77
CA GLY A 127 -4.35 5.41 18.32
C GLY A 127 -3.10 4.82 17.66
N ILE A 128 -3.18 4.43 16.38
CA ILE A 128 -2.04 3.88 15.61
C ILE A 128 -1.55 4.86 14.55
N THR A 129 -0.27 4.74 14.16
CA THR A 129 0.32 5.59 13.12
C THR A 129 0.33 4.87 11.78
N ILE A 130 -0.26 5.50 10.76
CA ILE A 130 -0.16 5.08 9.37
C ILE A 130 0.39 6.22 8.51
N GLY A 131 0.86 5.88 7.31
CA GLY A 131 1.17 6.85 6.28
C GLY A 131 0.76 6.36 4.90
N ALA A 132 1.07 7.14 3.87
CA ALA A 132 0.77 6.82 2.49
C ALA A 132 2.05 6.45 1.71
N HIS A 133 1.95 5.41 0.90
CA HIS A 133 2.98 5.00 -0.06
C HIS A 133 2.35 4.96 -1.46
N ILE A 134 2.54 6.02 -2.24
CA ILE A 134 1.94 6.14 -3.57
C ILE A 134 2.97 5.69 -4.62
N MET A 135 2.69 4.59 -5.31
CA MET A 135 3.50 4.11 -6.42
C MET A 135 3.04 4.77 -7.72
N SER A 136 3.96 5.34 -8.49
CA SER A 136 3.63 5.94 -9.79
C SER A 136 3.22 4.90 -10.84
N ILE A 137 3.92 3.76 -10.87
CA ILE A 137 3.81 2.75 -11.93
C ILE A 137 3.72 3.45 -13.30
N ASN A 138 4.77 4.13 -13.75
CA ASN A 138 4.81 4.89 -15.02
C ASN A 138 3.79 6.04 -15.19
N ASN A 139 3.05 6.43 -14.15
CA ASN A 139 2.09 7.55 -14.18
C ASN A 139 2.39 8.52 -13.02
N PRO A 140 3.50 9.28 -13.09
CA PRO A 140 3.92 10.18 -12.02
C PRO A 140 2.94 11.34 -11.80
N GLU A 141 2.29 11.85 -12.85
CA GLU A 141 1.31 12.94 -12.75
C GLU A 141 0.07 12.51 -11.96
N GLU A 142 -0.50 11.34 -12.26
CA GLU A 142 -1.64 10.81 -11.52
C GLU A 142 -1.29 10.46 -10.07
N ALA A 143 -0.07 9.96 -9.82
CA ALA A 143 0.40 9.76 -8.45
C ALA A 143 0.53 11.08 -7.69
N GLY A 144 1.04 12.14 -8.34
CA GLY A 144 1.09 13.49 -7.78
C GLY A 144 -0.29 14.00 -7.39
N LYS A 145 -1.30 13.79 -8.23
CA LYS A 145 -2.69 14.17 -7.92
C LYS A 145 -3.27 13.44 -6.71
N ILE A 146 -2.86 12.20 -6.45
CA ILE A 146 -3.25 11.49 -5.21
C ILE A 146 -2.60 12.17 -4.00
N ILE A 147 -1.30 12.48 -4.07
CA ILE A 147 -0.56 13.16 -2.99
C ILE A 147 -1.22 14.50 -2.66
N GLU A 148 -1.41 15.36 -3.66
CA GLU A 148 -2.05 16.67 -3.50
C GLU A 148 -3.45 16.61 -2.87
N LYS A 149 -4.17 15.50 -3.07
CA LYS A 149 -5.53 15.34 -2.56
C LYS A 149 -5.57 14.86 -1.12
N ILE A 150 -4.57 14.11 -0.66
CA ILE A 150 -4.50 13.60 0.72
C ILE A 150 -3.74 14.52 1.68
N GLU A 151 -2.92 15.44 1.15
CA GLU A 151 -2.23 16.46 1.96
C GLU A 151 -3.11 17.67 2.31
N LYS A 152 -4.23 17.85 1.61
CA LYS A 152 -5.24 18.88 1.90
C LYS A 152 -6.13 18.47 3.07
#